data_AF-A0A5B1BIV1-F1
#
_entry.id   AF-A0A5B1BIV1-F1
#
_cell.length_a   1.000
_cell.length_b   1.000
_cell.length_c   1.000
_cell.angle_alpha   90.00
_cell.angle_beta   90.00
_cell.angle_gamma   90.00
#
_symmetry.space_group_name_H-M   'P 1'
#
loop_
_entity.id
_entity.type
_entity.pdbx_description
1 polymer ?
#
loop_
_entity_poly.entity_id
_entity_poly.type
_entity_poly.pdbx_seq_one_letter_code
_entity_poly.pdbx_strand_id
1 'polypeptide(L)'
;MAPAPHGFTAKVHVLTRHCDYGVRQAAYDLGKLRGKQLVAQPGRTRRYFVAPQATRTIAALSSLRGQVIAPILAGLRSPRMGRKPAHWTRVDRDYERICIDMQTLFTDLAIETPLAA
;
A
#
# COMPACT_ATOMS: atom_id res chain seq x y z
N MET A 1 -12.85 -27.09 -4.65
CA MET A 1 -11.98 -27.49 -3.53
C MET A 1 -12.01 -26.38 -2.50
N ALA A 2 -12.68 -26.59 -1.36
CA ALA A 2 -12.79 -25.57 -0.32
C ALA A 2 -11.41 -25.25 0.29
N PRO A 3 -11.12 -23.99 0.67
CA PRO A 3 -9.87 -23.63 1.32
C PRO A 3 -9.75 -24.33 2.69
N ALA A 4 -8.56 -24.84 3.01
CA ALA A 4 -8.32 -25.41 4.33
C ALA A 4 -8.59 -24.35 5.42
N PRO A 5 -9.20 -24.70 6.56
CA PRO A 5 -9.66 -23.74 7.59
C PRO A 5 -8.53 -22.89 8.21
N HIS A 6 -7.27 -23.29 8.02
CA HIS A 6 -6.07 -22.55 8.46
C HIS A 6 -5.06 -22.30 7.32
N GLY A 7 -5.52 -22.39 6.07
CA GLY A 7 -4.70 -22.15 4.89
C GLY A 7 -4.49 -20.66 4.63
N PHE A 8 -3.46 -20.35 3.82
CA PHE A 8 -3.16 -18.98 3.41
C PHE A 8 -4.36 -18.25 2.80
N THR A 9 -5.14 -18.91 1.93
CA THR A 9 -6.36 -18.34 1.33
C THR A 9 -7.42 -17.98 2.37
N ALA A 10 -7.68 -18.86 3.35
CA ALA A 10 -8.61 -18.59 4.44
C ALA A 10 -8.17 -17.36 5.26
N LYS A 11 -6.85 -17.23 5.51
CA LYS A 11 -6.31 -16.05 6.20
C LYS A 11 -6.46 -14.77 5.40
N VAL A 12 -6.25 -14.81 4.08
CA VAL A 12 -6.44 -13.65 3.19
C VAL A 12 -7.89 -13.21 3.21
N HIS A 13 -8.87 -14.14 3.09
CA HIS A 13 -10.29 -13.80 3.16
C HIS A 13 -10.64 -13.03 4.44
N VAL A 14 -10.12 -13.46 5.59
CA VAL A 14 -10.35 -12.78 6.88
C VAL A 14 -9.73 -11.38 6.90
N LEU A 15 -8.50 -11.22 6.37
CA LEU A 15 -7.78 -9.94 6.42
C LEU A 15 -8.29 -8.91 5.42
N THR A 16 -8.74 -9.34 4.24
CA THR A 16 -9.11 -8.43 3.14
C THR A 16 -10.60 -8.38 2.85
N ARG A 17 -11.40 -9.27 3.48
CA ARG A 17 -12.83 -9.48 3.18
C ARG A 17 -13.12 -9.83 1.72
N HIS A 18 -12.10 -10.27 0.97
CA HIS A 18 -12.23 -10.70 -0.43
C HIS A 18 -12.44 -12.20 -0.51
N CYS A 19 -13.69 -12.66 -0.57
CA CYS A 19 -14.04 -14.09 -0.58
C CYS A 19 -13.67 -14.81 -1.90
N ASP A 20 -13.43 -14.08 -2.99
CA ASP A 20 -13.10 -14.65 -4.30
C ASP A 20 -11.61 -15.04 -4.45
N TYR A 21 -10.80 -14.81 -3.41
CA TYR A 21 -9.38 -15.11 -3.41
C TYR A 21 -9.07 -16.63 -3.39
N GLY A 22 -8.86 -17.20 -4.57
CA GLY A 22 -8.68 -18.64 -4.75
C GLY A 22 -7.24 -19.16 -4.57
N VAL A 23 -7.13 -20.49 -4.63
CA VAL A 23 -5.85 -21.21 -4.53
C VAL A 23 -4.89 -20.86 -5.69
N ARG A 24 -5.42 -20.60 -6.89
CA ARG A 24 -4.60 -20.19 -8.05
C ARG A 24 -3.96 -18.82 -7.83
N GLN A 25 -4.74 -17.85 -7.32
CA GLN A 25 -4.25 -16.53 -6.94
C GLN A 25 -3.19 -16.64 -5.84
N ALA A 26 -3.44 -17.44 -4.79
CA ALA A 26 -2.47 -17.70 -3.74
C ALA A 26 -1.13 -18.27 -4.26
N ALA A 27 -1.18 -19.26 -5.14
CA ALA A 27 0.02 -19.84 -5.72
C ALA A 27 0.80 -18.81 -6.56
N TYR A 28 0.08 -18.00 -7.33
CA TYR A 28 0.66 -16.95 -8.16
C TYR A 28 1.31 -15.84 -7.33
N ASP A 29 0.62 -15.35 -6.29
CA ASP A 29 1.13 -14.30 -5.41
C ASP A 29 2.36 -14.77 -4.62
N LEU A 30 2.33 -16.00 -4.07
CA LEU A 30 3.50 -16.57 -3.41
C LEU A 30 4.67 -16.76 -4.37
N GLY A 31 4.41 -17.17 -5.62
CA GLY A 31 5.42 -17.24 -6.68
C GLY A 31 6.05 -15.87 -6.98
N LYS A 32 5.22 -14.82 -7.07
CA LYS A 32 5.66 -13.44 -7.27
C LYS A 32 6.48 -12.91 -6.10
N LEU A 33 5.98 -13.07 -4.87
CA LEU A 33 6.69 -12.64 -3.67
C LEU A 33 8.04 -13.36 -3.55
N ARG A 34 8.10 -14.64 -3.93
CA ARG A 34 9.36 -15.40 -3.97
C ARG A 34 10.32 -14.86 -5.03
N GLY A 35 9.82 -14.57 -6.23
CA GLY A 35 10.61 -13.94 -7.30
C GLY A 35 11.17 -12.56 -6.91
N LYS A 36 10.51 -11.87 -5.97
CA LYS A 36 10.96 -10.59 -5.39
C LYS A 36 11.78 -10.74 -4.12
N GLN A 37 12.15 -11.97 -3.73
CA GLN A 37 12.88 -12.28 -2.50
C GLN A 37 12.16 -11.80 -1.21
N LEU A 38 10.85 -11.60 -1.26
CA LEU A 38 10.03 -11.19 -0.12
C LEU A 38 9.55 -12.37 0.72
N VAL A 39 9.52 -13.56 0.12
CA VAL A 39 9.29 -14.83 0.82
C VAL A 39 10.25 -15.88 0.30
N ALA A 40 10.57 -16.86 1.13
CA ALA A 40 11.40 -17.99 0.79
C ALA A 40 10.67 -19.30 1.08
N GLN A 41 10.98 -20.32 0.29
CA GLN A 41 10.44 -21.67 0.41
C GLN A 41 11.63 -22.60 0.69
N PRO A 42 11.73 -23.22 1.87
CA PRO A 42 12.79 -24.14 2.18
C PRO A 42 12.52 -25.46 1.44
N GLY A 43 13.39 -25.78 0.48
CA GLY A 43 13.30 -27.00 -0.32
C GLY A 43 11.97 -27.15 -1.06
N ARG A 44 11.49 -28.39 -1.22
CA ARG A 44 10.20 -28.72 -1.86
C ARG A 44 9.03 -28.79 -0.86
N THR A 45 9.03 -27.94 0.17
CA THR A 45 7.96 -27.93 1.20
C THR A 45 6.82 -26.98 0.83
N ARG A 46 5.64 -27.13 1.44
CA ARG A 46 4.52 -26.18 1.26
C ARG A 46 4.60 -24.95 2.18
N ARG A 47 5.64 -24.84 3.01
CA ARG A 47 5.80 -23.76 3.98
C ARG A 47 6.62 -22.63 3.38
N TYR A 48 6.15 -21.40 3.58
CA TYR A 48 6.89 -20.19 3.21
C TYR A 48 7.30 -19.46 4.49
N PHE A 49 8.46 -18.81 4.47
CA PHE A 49 8.91 -17.93 5.54
C PHE A 49 9.34 -16.58 4.97
N VAL A 50 9.31 -15.56 5.81
CA VAL A 50 9.76 -14.22 5.47
C VAL A 50 11.13 -14.03 6.12
N ALA A 51 12.17 -13.83 5.32
CA ALA A 51 13.51 -13.56 5.85
C ALA A 51 13.54 -12.21 6.59
N PRO A 52 14.49 -11.97 7.53
CA PRO A 52 14.58 -10.70 8.24
C PRO A 52 14.70 -9.48 7.31
N GLN A 53 15.49 -9.60 6.25
CA GLN A 53 15.62 -8.53 5.24
C GLN A 53 14.30 -8.26 4.51
N ALA A 54 13.59 -9.32 4.10
CA ALA A 54 12.28 -9.20 3.47
C ALA A 54 11.25 -8.55 4.40
N THR A 55 11.28 -8.88 5.69
CA THR A 55 10.40 -8.27 6.70
C THR A 55 10.66 -6.77 6.78
N ARG A 56 11.93 -6.35 6.81
CA ARG A 56 12.31 -4.93 6.80
C ARG A 56 11.81 -4.22 5.53
N THR A 57 11.96 -4.84 4.37
CA THR A 57 11.47 -4.29 3.10
C THR A 57 9.94 -4.13 3.11
N ILE A 58 9.20 -5.14 3.55
CA ILE A 58 7.73 -5.09 3.64
C ILE A 58 7.28 -4.00 4.62
N ALA A 59 7.94 -3.89 5.77
CA ALA A 59 7.65 -2.86 6.77
C ALA A 59 7.94 -1.45 6.23
N ALA A 60 9.07 -1.27 5.53
CA ALA A 60 9.43 -0.01 4.90
C ALA A 60 8.42 0.40 3.83
N LEU A 61 8.02 -0.52 2.93
CA LEU A 61 7.00 -0.27 1.91
C LEU A 61 5.64 0.06 2.52
N SER A 62 5.26 -0.65 3.59
CA SER A 62 4.00 -0.40 4.30
C SER A 62 3.99 0.96 4.98
N SER A 63 5.12 1.34 5.59
CA SER A 63 5.30 2.64 6.24
C SER A 63 5.30 3.77 5.20
N LEU A 64 6.02 3.61 4.09
CA LEU A 64 6.02 4.58 2.99
C LEU A 64 4.60 4.79 2.44
N ARG A 65 3.85 3.71 2.20
CA ARG A 65 2.48 3.82 1.72
C ARG A 65 1.57 4.55 2.71
N GLY A 66 1.62 4.19 3.98
CA GLY A 66 0.72 4.74 5.00
C GLY A 66 1.08 6.15 5.46
N GLN A 67 2.38 6.42 5.62
CA GLN A 67 2.87 7.68 6.20
C GLN A 67 3.24 8.72 5.15
N VAL A 68 3.52 8.35 3.90
CA VAL A 68 3.93 9.29 2.86
C VAL A 68 2.90 9.37 1.74
N ILE A 69 2.59 8.25 1.09
CA ILE A 69 1.74 8.26 -0.12
C ILE A 69 0.29 8.63 0.23
N ALA A 70 -0.30 7.99 1.25
CA ALA A 70 -1.68 8.24 1.65
C ALA A 70 -1.95 9.72 2.03
N PRO A 71 -1.15 10.39 2.88
CA PRO A 71 -1.39 11.80 3.21
C PRO A 71 -1.17 12.75 2.02
N ILE A 72 -0.21 12.48 1.14
CA ILE A 72 -0.03 13.29 -0.07
C ILE A 72 -1.28 13.20 -0.95
N LEU A 73 -1.78 11.99 -1.22
CA LEU A 73 -2.99 11.79 -2.02
C LEU A 73 -4.24 12.41 -1.37
N ALA A 74 -4.32 12.39 -0.03
CA ALA A 74 -5.39 13.06 0.69
C ALA A 74 -5.30 14.59 0.55
N GLY A 75 -4.10 15.18 0.70
CA GLY A 75 -3.87 16.61 0.54
C GLY A 75 -4.14 17.12 -0.87
N LEU A 76 -3.86 16.30 -1.90
CA LEU A 76 -4.22 16.60 -3.29
C LEU A 76 -5.73 16.78 -3.48
N ARG A 77 -6.54 15.91 -2.86
CA ARG A 77 -8.01 15.91 -2.99
C ARG A 77 -8.69 16.99 -2.15
N SER A 78 -8.00 17.58 -1.18
CA SER A 78 -8.55 18.60 -0.28
C SER A 78 -7.51 19.69 -0.07
N PRO A 79 -7.38 20.62 -1.03
CA PRO A 79 -6.26 21.58 -1.09
C PRO A 79 -6.13 22.45 0.15
N ARG A 80 -7.21 22.66 0.92
CA ARG A 80 -7.18 23.38 2.20
C ARG A 80 -8.26 22.87 3.15
N MET A 81 -7.87 22.13 4.18
CA MET A 81 -8.77 21.66 5.23
C MET A 81 -8.50 22.45 6.52
N GLY A 82 -9.03 23.67 6.60
CA GLY A 82 -9.18 24.40 7.86
C GLY A 82 -7.93 25.03 8.49
N ARG A 83 -8.05 25.38 9.79
CA ARG A 83 -7.05 26.12 10.57
C ARG A 83 -5.79 25.28 10.74
N LYS A 84 -4.62 25.88 10.45
CA LYS A 84 -3.32 25.24 10.71
C LYS A 84 -3.26 24.78 12.17
N PRO A 85 -2.86 23.52 12.45
CA PRO A 85 -2.70 23.04 13.82
C PRO A 85 -1.76 23.96 14.60
N ALA A 86 -2.00 24.08 15.90
CA ALA A 86 -1.22 24.96 16.77
C ALA A 86 0.27 24.62 16.79
N HIS A 87 0.61 23.36 16.49
CA HIS A 87 1.98 22.90 16.29
C HIS A 87 2.14 22.46 14.84
N TRP A 88 2.93 23.22 14.08
CA TRP A 88 3.23 22.96 12.66
C TRP A 88 4.69 22.55 12.54
N THR A 89 4.93 21.30 12.16
CA THR A 89 6.28 20.76 12.07
C THR A 89 6.89 21.04 10.69
N ARG A 90 8.20 20.82 10.58
CA ARG A 90 8.89 20.87 9.28
C ARG A 90 8.31 19.85 8.29
N VAL A 91 7.96 18.67 8.78
CA VAL A 91 7.37 17.59 7.97
C VAL A 91 6.03 18.02 7.36
N ASP A 92 5.19 18.73 8.11
CA ASP A 92 3.91 19.25 7.61
C ASP A 92 4.10 20.26 6.46
N ARG A 93 5.15 21.09 6.54
CA ARG A 93 5.52 22.01 5.47
C ARG A 93 6.00 21.29 4.22
N ASP A 94 6.81 20.25 4.40
CA ASP A 94 7.31 19.45 3.27
C ASP A 94 6.15 18.72 2.56
N TYR A 95 5.18 18.19 3.31
CA TYR A 95 3.95 17.63 2.73
C TYR A 95 3.11 18.69 2.01
N GLU A 96 2.88 19.87 2.61
CA GLU A 96 2.12 20.97 1.98
C GLU A 96 2.75 21.37 0.64
N ARG A 97 4.08 21.50 0.60
CA ARG A 97 4.81 21.82 -0.63
C ARG A 97 4.64 20.76 -1.70
N ILE A 98 4.82 19.48 -1.37
CA ILE A 98 4.66 18.38 -2.33
C ILE A 98 3.23 18.36 -2.90
N CYS A 99 2.21 18.55 -2.07
CA CYS A 99 0.82 18.59 -2.53
C CYS A 99 0.56 19.76 -3.50
N ILE A 100 1.09 20.96 -3.21
CA ILE A 100 0.95 22.12 -4.11
C ILE A 100 1.64 21.83 -5.45
N ASP A 101 2.89 21.37 -5.43
CA ASP A 101 3.66 21.11 -6.65
C ASP A 101 2.99 20.02 -7.52
N MET A 102 2.42 18.99 -6.89
CA MET A 102 1.69 17.92 -7.59
C MET A 102 0.35 18.39 -8.17
N GLN A 103 -0.37 19.34 -7.54
CA GLN A 103 -1.57 19.96 -8.13
C GLN A 103 -1.21 20.76 -9.39
N THR A 104 -0.16 21.59 -9.33
CA THR A 104 0.33 22.30 -10.51
C THR A 104 0.63 21.34 -11.65
N LEU A 105 1.34 20.24 -11.37
CA LEU A 105 1.63 19.22 -12.36
C LEU A 105 0.37 18.56 -12.93
N PHE A 106 -0.64 18.25 -12.10
CA PHE A 106 -1.87 17.61 -12.57
C PHE A 106 -2.70 18.55 -13.44
N THR A 107 -2.73 19.84 -13.10
CA THR A 107 -3.31 20.90 -13.92
C THR A 107 -2.61 20.98 -15.28
N ASP A 108 -1.27 21.06 -15.30
CA ASP A 108 -0.47 21.16 -16.52
C ASP A 108 -0.63 19.95 -17.45
N LEU A 109 -0.82 18.75 -16.85
CA LEU A 109 -1.05 17.51 -17.59
C LEU A 109 -2.53 17.29 -17.97
N ALA A 110 -3.44 18.20 -17.61
CA ALA A 110 -4.89 18.07 -17.81
C ALA A 110 -5.49 16.76 -17.25
N ILE A 111 -4.96 16.28 -16.11
CA ILE A 111 -5.43 15.05 -15.44
C ILE A 111 -6.48 15.39 -14.37
N GLU A 112 -6.58 16.65 -13.95
CA GLU A 112 -7.62 17.09 -13.03
C GLU A 112 -9.00 17.03 -13.72
N THR A 113 -9.88 16.15 -13.22
CA THR A 113 -11.28 16.17 -13.62
C THR A 113 -11.93 17.39 -12.96
N PRO A 114 -12.58 18.29 -13.71
CA PRO A 114 -13.28 19.41 -13.09
C PRO A 114 -14.31 18.85 -12.11
N LEU A 115 -14.26 19.32 -10.87
CA LEU A 115 -15.30 19.01 -9.89
C LEU A 115 -16.59 19.62 -10.46
N ALA A 116 -17.50 18.80 -10.98
CA ALA A 116 -18.81 19.26 -11.40
C ALA A 116 -19.47 19.95 -10.19
N ALA A 117 -19.85 21.21 -10.39
CA ALA A 117 -20.46 22.10 -9.39
C ALA A 117 -21.82 21.59 -8.91
#